data_AF-A0A4Y9FS93-F1
#
_entry.id   AF-A0A4Y9FS93-F1
#
_cell.length_a   1.000
_cell.length_b   1.000
_cell.length_c   1.000
_cell.angle_alpha   90.00
_cell.angle_beta   90.00
_cell.angle_gamma   90.00
#
_symmetry.space_group_name_H-M   'P 1'
#
loop_
_entity.id
_entity.type
_entity.pdbx_description
1 polymer ?
#
loop_
_entity_poly.entity_id
_entity_poly.type
_entity_poly.pdbx_seq_one_letter_code
_entity_poly.pdbx_strand_id
1 'polypeptide(L)'
;MMTVENKKIVKEIKKVALEFSENLVNRAWDAAFDSSQVLNTLLKSGELGELTGNELETLGISAIKDNLRKYFYFNGEVRKFQGAMVAKGKQIQEVL
;
A
#
# COMPACT_ATOMS: atom_id res chain seq x y z
N MET A 1 18.25 -6.69 -19.99
CA MET A 1 18.63 -7.82 -19.10
C MET A 1 18.60 -7.31 -17.68
N MET A 2 17.80 -7.89 -16.78
CA MET A 2 17.66 -7.39 -15.40
C MET A 2 18.98 -7.45 -14.63
N THR A 3 19.34 -6.34 -13.99
CA THR A 3 20.49 -6.26 -13.09
C THR A 3 20.28 -7.12 -11.84
N VAL A 4 21.36 -7.40 -11.10
CA VAL A 4 21.27 -8.08 -9.79
C VAL A 4 20.41 -7.27 -8.82
N GLU A 5 20.51 -5.94 -8.88
CA GLU A 5 19.76 -5.06 -8.00
C GLU A 5 18.26 -5.06 -8.34
N ASN A 6 17.92 -5.06 -9.64
CA ASN A 6 16.52 -5.18 -10.11
C ASN A 6 15.90 -6.50 -9.63
N LYS A 7 16.67 -7.58 -9.56
CA LYS A 7 16.18 -8.87 -9.03
C LYS A 7 15.92 -8.80 -7.52
N LYS A 8 16.81 -8.17 -6.76
CA LYS A 8 16.65 -8.04 -5.30
C LYS A 8 15.43 -7.18 -4.95
N ILE A 9 15.29 -6.02 -5.60
CA ILE A 9 14.17 -5.12 -5.30
C ILE A 9 12.83 -5.77 -5.66
N VAL A 10 12.73 -6.46 -6.80
CA VAL A 10 11.51 -7.19 -7.18
C VAL A 10 11.18 -8.28 -6.17
N LYS A 11 12.18 -9.00 -5.65
CA LYS A 11 11.96 -10.01 -4.62
C LYS A 11 11.43 -9.38 -3.33
N GLU A 12 12.02 -8.26 -2.89
CA GLU A 12 11.57 -7.58 -1.66
C GLU A 12 10.16 -7.00 -1.82
N ILE A 13 9.85 -6.40 -2.98
CA ILE A 13 8.49 -5.93 -3.29
C ILE A 13 7.48 -7.07 -3.17
N LYS A 14 7.78 -8.24 -3.74
CA LYS A 14 6.85 -9.38 -3.69
C LYS A 14 6.67 -9.90 -2.26
N LYS A 15 7.73 -9.92 -1.46
CA LYS A 15 7.68 -10.30 -0.05
C LYS A 15 6.82 -9.33 0.75
N VAL A 16 7.06 -8.02 0.65
CA VAL A 16 6.27 -7.01 1.37
C VAL A 16 4.83 -6.95 0.87
N ALA A 17 4.59 -7.18 -0.42
CA ALA A 17 3.24 -7.27 -0.98
C ALA A 17 2.46 -8.47 -0.42
N LEU A 18 3.13 -9.62 -0.21
CA LEU A 18 2.52 -10.78 0.44
C LEU A 18 2.13 -10.44 1.89
N GLU A 19 3.05 -9.90 2.67
CA GLU A 19 2.81 -9.48 4.06
C GLU A 19 1.64 -8.46 4.15
N PHE A 20 1.64 -7.46 3.28
CA PHE A 20 0.53 -6.51 3.17
C PHE A 20 -0.80 -7.20 2.89
N SER A 21 -0.83 -8.15 1.96
CA SER A 21 -2.04 -8.91 1.63
C SER A 21 -2.54 -9.76 2.80
N GLU A 22 -1.63 -10.43 3.52
CA GLU A 22 -1.95 -11.24 4.69
C GLU A 22 -2.51 -10.38 5.83
N ASN A 23 -1.90 -9.22 6.09
CA ASN A 23 -2.39 -8.27 7.09
C ASN A 23 -3.81 -7.79 6.74
N LEU A 24 -4.10 -7.50 5.47
CA LEU A 24 -5.45 -7.13 5.03
C LEU A 24 -6.47 -8.26 5.22
N VAL A 25 -6.13 -9.49 4.80
CA VAL A 25 -7.00 -10.66 4.94
C VAL A 25 -7.31 -10.94 6.42
N ASN A 26 -6.30 -10.79 7.28
CA ASN A 26 -6.42 -11.02 8.72
C ASN A 26 -6.99 -9.81 9.48
N ARG A 27 -7.37 -8.73 8.79
CA ARG A 27 -7.92 -7.50 9.39
C ARG A 27 -6.99 -6.82 10.38
N ALA A 28 -5.67 -7.04 10.24
CA ALA A 28 -4.64 -6.37 11.03
C ALA A 28 -4.38 -4.97 10.43
N TRP A 29 -5.31 -4.03 10.62
CA TRP A 29 -5.34 -2.77 9.88
C TRP A 29 -4.11 -1.88 10.07
N ASP A 30 -3.58 -1.79 11.29
CA ASP A 30 -2.39 -0.99 11.58
C ASP A 30 -1.15 -1.60 10.89
N ALA A 31 -0.96 -2.92 11.03
CA ALA A 31 0.12 -3.64 10.34
C ALA A 31 -0.02 -3.59 8.81
N ALA A 32 -1.26 -3.64 8.29
CA ALA A 32 -1.54 -3.46 6.87
C ALA A 32 -1.17 -2.05 6.41
N PHE A 33 -1.43 -1.02 7.23
CA PHE A 33 -1.03 0.33 6.92
C PHE A 33 0.48 0.48 6.89
N ASP A 34 1.19 -0.06 7.88
CA ASP A 34 2.65 0.00 7.95
C ASP A 34 3.32 -0.69 6.75
N SER A 35 2.92 -1.93 6.47
CA SER A 35 3.40 -2.68 5.29
C SER A 35 3.05 -1.99 3.97
N SER A 36 1.91 -1.29 3.88
CA SER A 36 1.56 -0.48 2.70
C SER A 36 2.52 0.71 2.48
N GLN A 37 3.03 1.34 3.55
CA GLN A 37 3.99 2.45 3.45
C GLN A 37 5.35 1.95 2.96
N VAL A 38 5.80 0.81 3.49
CA VAL A 38 7.03 0.14 3.05
C VAL A 38 6.90 -0.23 1.57
N LEU A 39 5.80 -0.87 1.19
CA LEU A 39 5.54 -1.27 -0.20
C LEU A 39 5.51 -0.06 -1.15
N ASN A 40 4.85 1.04 -0.76
CA ASN A 40 4.81 2.29 -1.54
C ASN A 40 6.21 2.88 -1.78
N THR A 41 7.09 2.76 -0.79
CA THR A 41 8.48 3.25 -0.87
C THR A 41 9.29 2.40 -1.85
N LEU A 42 9.22 1.07 -1.73
CA LEU A 42 9.89 0.15 -2.64
C LEU A 42 9.42 0.31 -4.09
N LEU A 43 8.11 0.53 -4.31
CA LEU A 43 7.53 0.70 -5.65
C LEU A 43 7.94 2.01 -6.35
N LYS A 44 8.52 2.95 -5.61
CA LYS A 44 9.04 4.24 -6.09
C LYS A 44 10.57 4.26 -6.15
N SER A 45 11.24 3.13 -5.89
CA SER A 45 12.69 3.07 -5.89
C SER A 45 13.25 3.30 -7.30
N GLY A 46 14.45 3.89 -7.38
CA GLY A 46 15.11 4.22 -8.65
C GLY A 46 15.46 2.98 -9.47
N GLU A 47 15.71 1.86 -8.79
CA GLU A 47 16.07 0.55 -9.37
C GLU A 47 14.92 -0.05 -10.20
N LEU A 48 13.66 0.28 -9.87
CA LEU A 48 12.51 -0.08 -10.72
C LEU A 48 12.38 0.83 -11.95
N GLY A 49 12.90 2.05 -11.89
CA GLY A 49 12.80 3.03 -12.97
C GLY A 49 13.53 2.61 -14.24
N GLU A 50 14.47 1.67 -14.15
CA GLU A 50 15.20 1.09 -15.28
C GLU A 50 14.42 0.00 -16.02
N LEU A 51 13.33 -0.51 -15.45
CA LEU A 51 12.50 -1.54 -16.07
C LEU A 51 11.45 -0.92 -16.99
N THR A 52 11.27 -1.53 -18.16
CA THR A 52 10.22 -1.14 -19.09
C THR A 52 8.83 -1.52 -18.55
N GLY A 53 7.78 -0.88 -19.08
CA GLY A 53 6.39 -1.21 -18.72
C GLY A 53 6.06 -2.69 -18.90
N ASN A 54 6.50 -3.31 -20.00
CA ASN A 54 6.28 -4.74 -20.27
C ASN A 54 7.00 -5.66 -19.26
N GLU A 55 8.19 -5.28 -18.81
CA GLU A 55 8.92 -6.04 -17.77
C GLU A 55 8.20 -5.94 -16.42
N LEU A 56 7.72 -4.73 -16.05
CA LEU A 56 6.93 -4.53 -14.83
C LEU A 56 5.62 -5.32 -14.86
N GLU A 57 4.97 -5.38 -16.02
CA GLU A 57 3.77 -6.18 -16.27
C GLU A 57 4.05 -7.67 -16.02
N THR A 58 5.07 -8.20 -16.69
CA THR A 58 5.47 -9.61 -16.61
C THR A 58 5.86 -10.03 -15.20
N LEU A 59 6.48 -9.12 -14.44
CA LEU A 59 6.87 -9.37 -13.06
C LEU A 59 5.70 -9.24 -12.07
N GLY A 60 4.53 -8.77 -12.51
CA GLY A 60 3.35 -8.53 -11.68
C GLY A 60 3.41 -7.23 -10.87
N ILE A 61 4.41 -6.38 -11.11
CA ILE A 61 4.62 -5.12 -10.37
C ILE A 61 3.55 -4.09 -10.72
N SER A 62 3.09 -4.05 -11.99
CA SER A 62 1.98 -3.18 -12.41
C SER A 62 0.71 -3.44 -11.59
N ALA A 63 0.34 -4.72 -11.45
CA ALA A 63 -0.84 -5.11 -10.68
C ALA A 63 -0.72 -4.77 -9.19
N ILE A 64 0.48 -4.92 -8.60
CA ILE A 64 0.73 -4.52 -7.20
C ILE A 64 0.55 -3.01 -7.04
N LYS A 65 1.12 -2.19 -7.95
CA LYS A 65 0.95 -0.72 -7.93
C LYS A 65 -0.52 -0.31 -7.98
N ASP A 66 -1.29 -0.93 -8.86
CA ASP A 66 -2.71 -0.63 -9.02
C ASP A 66 -3.54 -0.98 -7.78
N ASN A 67 -3.29 -2.14 -7.17
CA ASN A 67 -4.00 -2.55 -5.96
C ASN A 67 -3.62 -1.68 -4.77
N LEU A 68 -2.34 -1.32 -4.62
CA LEU A 68 -1.90 -0.41 -3.55
C LEU A 68 -2.53 0.98 -3.69
N ARG A 69 -2.61 1.51 -4.93
CA ARG A 69 -3.31 2.78 -5.20
C ARG A 69 -4.78 2.73 -4.77
N LYS A 70 -5.49 1.66 -5.13
CA LYS A 70 -6.89 1.46 -4.72
C LYS A 70 -7.01 1.35 -3.19
N TYR A 71 -6.10 0.63 -2.54
CA TYR A 71 -6.05 0.57 -1.09
C TYR A 71 -5.93 1.95 -0.45
N PHE A 72 -5.02 2.81 -0.91
CA PHE A 72 -4.88 4.16 -0.36
C PHE A 72 -6.13 5.02 -0.55
N TYR A 73 -6.83 4.87 -1.68
CA TYR A 73 -8.12 5.49 -1.88
C TYR A 73 -9.13 5.05 -0.81
N PHE A 74 -9.34 3.74 -0.64
CA PHE A 74 -10.28 3.20 0.35
C PHE A 74 -9.90 3.58 1.79
N ASN A 75 -8.60 3.51 2.13
CA ASN A 75 -8.11 3.93 3.44
C ASN A 75 -8.36 5.43 3.69
N GLY A 76 -8.25 6.27 2.64
CA GLY A 76 -8.62 7.68 2.70
C GLY A 76 -10.11 7.88 3.00
N GLU A 77 -11.00 7.11 2.36
CA GLU A 77 -12.44 7.15 2.64
C GLU A 77 -12.75 6.74 4.08
N VAL A 78 -12.14 5.66 4.58
CA VAL A 78 -12.28 5.23 5.99
C VAL A 78 -11.90 6.35 6.95
N ARG A 79 -10.78 7.04 6.70
CA ARG A 79 -10.33 8.16 7.54
C ARG A 79 -11.31 9.33 7.54
N LYS A 80 -11.95 9.64 6.40
CA LYS A 80 -13.01 10.66 6.33
C LYS A 80 -14.20 10.27 7.20
N PHE A 81 -14.65 9.02 7.12
CA PHE A 81 -15.73 8.52 7.98
C PHE A 81 -15.37 8.60 9.46
N GLN A 82 -14.16 8.19 9.84
CA GLN A 82 -13.67 8.32 11.21
C GLN A 82 -13.67 9.78 11.68
N GLY A 83 -13.22 10.73 10.85
CA GLY A 83 -13.28 12.17 11.15
C GLY A 83 -14.70 12.68 11.38
N ALA A 84 -15.66 12.24 10.56
CA ALA A 84 -17.07 12.61 10.74
C ALA A 84 -17.65 12.04 12.04
N MET A 85 -17.30 10.82 12.43
CA MET A 85 -17.71 10.22 13.70
C MET A 85 -17.12 10.98 14.90
N VAL A 86 -15.86 11.39 14.82
CA VAL A 86 -15.23 12.24 15.85
C VAL A 86 -15.95 13.57 15.98
N ALA A 87 -16.30 14.22 14.86
CA ALA A 87 -17.06 15.47 14.88
C ALA A 87 -18.44 15.29 15.53
N LYS A 88 -19.14 14.17 15.28
CA LYS A 88 -20.39 13.84 15.97
C LYS A 88 -20.21 13.62 17.46
N GLY A 89 -19.14 12.94 17.87
CA GLY A 89 -18.79 12.80 19.29
C GLY A 89 -18.61 14.15 19.99
N LYS A 90 -17.93 15.10 19.34
CA LYS A 90 -17.77 16.47 19.88
C LYS A 90 -19.10 17.20 20.01
N GLN A 91 -19.97 17.12 19.01
CA GLN A 91 -21.31 17.72 19.07
C GLN A 91 -22.15 17.17 20.23
N ILE A 92 -22.00 15.87 20.55
CA ILE A 92 -22.66 15.26 21.72
C ILE A 92 -22.06 15.80 23.02
N GLN A 93 -20.73 15.94 23.09
CA GLN A 93 -20.06 16.51 24.28
C GLN A 93 -20.48 17.96 24.57
N GLU A 94 -20.81 18.75 23.55
CA GLU A 94 -21.25 20.14 23.71
C GLU A 94 -22.63 20.30 24.38
N VAL A 95 -23.43 19.23 24.42
CA VAL A 95 -24.77 19.23 25.04
C VAL A 95 -24.83 18.43 26.35
N LEU A 96 -23.68 17.97 26.86
CA LEU A 96 -23.50 17.37 28.19
C LEU A 96 -23.07 18.45 29.20
#